data_AF-A0A0C1Y0M4-F1
#
_entry.id   AF-A0A0C1Y0M4-F1
#
_cell.length_a   1.000
_cell.length_b   1.000
_cell.length_c   1.000
_cell.angle_alpha   90.00
_cell.angle_beta   90.00
_cell.angle_gamma   90.00
#
_symmetry.space_group_name_H-M   'P 1'
#
loop_
_entity.id
_entity.type
_entity.pdbx_description
1 polymer ?
#
loop_
_entity_poly.entity_id
_entity_poly.type
_entity_poly.pdbx_seq_one_letter_code
_entity_poly.pdbx_strand_id
1 'polypeptide(L)'
;MTRQQTPQEKHKLYSLKNIRRIRGLDGSGVTASIYRGGLRVGWVQIPADGGAALFTFDSDGDRAPFEEYVEHWWDTSQTQVSFELTAVEFARATPGFTPRLHAKLKYWVTALVGAATQVRKFSPAP
;
A
#
# COMPACT_ATOMS: atom_id res chain seq x y z
N MET A 1 -36.88 -1.29 -3.59
CA MET A 1 -36.17 -1.55 -2.31
C MET A 1 -34.75 -1.01 -2.45
N THR A 2 -34.52 0.20 -1.94
CA THR A 2 -33.23 0.90 -2.05
C THR A 2 -32.31 0.35 -0.97
N ARG A 3 -31.32 -0.48 -1.34
CA ARG A 3 -30.26 -0.89 -0.41
C ARG A 3 -29.47 0.36 -0.02
N GLN A 4 -29.68 0.84 1.20
CA GLN A 4 -28.82 1.83 1.81
C GLN A 4 -27.46 1.16 2.03
N GLN A 5 -26.49 1.52 1.21
CA GLN A 5 -25.09 1.20 1.45
C GLN A 5 -24.68 1.90 2.75
N THR A 6 -24.17 1.14 3.72
CA THR A 6 -23.68 1.70 4.99
C THR A 6 -22.51 2.64 4.72
N PRO A 7 -22.25 3.65 5.58
CA PRO A 7 -21.10 4.56 5.42
C PRO A 7 -19.75 3.84 5.27
N GLN A 8 -19.66 2.62 5.81
CA GLN A 8 -18.50 1.72 5.71
C GLN A 8 -18.25 1.16 4.28
N GLU A 9 -19.27 1.06 3.42
CA GLU A 9 -19.10 0.61 2.02
C GLU A 9 -18.56 1.71 1.09
N LYS A 10 -18.46 2.97 1.56
CA LYS A 10 -18.00 4.11 0.75
C LYS A 10 -16.47 4.24 0.68
N HIS A 11 -15.72 3.53 1.53
CA HIS A 11 -14.28 3.38 1.34
C HIS A 11 -14.06 2.31 0.27
N LYS A 12 -14.09 2.72 -1.01
CA LYS A 12 -13.72 1.86 -2.14
C LYS A 12 -12.32 1.29 -1.84
N LEU A 13 -12.25 0.04 -1.37
CA LEU A 13 -11.00 -0.55 -0.92
C LEU A 13 -10.03 -0.60 -2.10
N TYR A 14 -8.91 0.12 -1.99
CA TYR A 14 -7.84 -0.04 -2.95
C TYR A 14 -7.11 -1.34 -2.67
N SER A 15 -6.68 -2.01 -3.73
CA SER A 15 -5.93 -3.26 -3.64
C SER A 15 -4.80 -3.27 -4.64
N LEU A 16 -3.76 -4.05 -4.33
CA LEU A 16 -2.67 -4.34 -5.25
C LEU A 16 -2.90 -5.70 -5.90
N LYS A 17 -2.80 -5.74 -7.23
CA LYS A 17 -2.79 -6.97 -8.03
C LYS A 17 -1.59 -6.99 -8.95
N ASN A 18 -1.33 -8.14 -9.58
CA ASN A 18 -0.19 -8.33 -10.49
C ASN A 18 1.15 -7.95 -9.86
N ILE A 19 1.31 -8.25 -8.56
CA ILE A 19 2.52 -7.94 -7.80
C ILE A 19 3.69 -8.74 -8.38
N ARG A 20 4.71 -8.03 -8.86
CA ARG A 20 5.99 -8.60 -9.32
C ARG A 20 7.11 -8.03 -8.48
N ARG A 21 8.08 -8.87 -8.14
CA ARG A 21 9.31 -8.44 -7.46
C ARG A 21 10.41 -8.25 -8.49
N ILE A 22 11.11 -7.13 -8.42
CA ILE A 22 12.28 -6.83 -9.25
C ILE A 22 13.51 -7.17 -8.40
N ARG A 23 14.40 -8.02 -8.90
CA ARG A 23 15.70 -8.25 -8.26
C ARG A 23 16.66 -7.17 -8.74
N GLY A 24 17.20 -6.38 -7.81
CA GLY A 24 18.30 -5.45 -8.06
C GLY A 24 19.56 -5.89 -7.33
N LEU A 25 20.66 -5.18 -7.57
CA LEU A 25 21.95 -5.40 -6.90
C LEU A 25 21.85 -5.21 -5.37
N ASP A 26 21.03 -4.26 -4.91
CA ASP A 26 20.93 -3.86 -3.49
C ASP A 26 19.64 -4.32 -2.78
N GLY A 27 18.76 -5.08 -3.44
CA GLY A 27 17.51 -5.52 -2.82
C GLY A 27 16.42 -6.01 -3.78
N SER A 28 15.21 -6.17 -3.25
CA SER A 28 14.03 -6.53 -4.03
C SER A 28 13.06 -5.35 -4.17
N GLY A 29 12.97 -4.79 -5.37
CA GLY A 29 11.95 -3.82 -5.75
C GLY A 29 10.60 -4.48 -5.99
N VAL A 30 9.56 -3.67 -6.16
CA VAL A 30 8.17 -4.13 -6.39
C VAL A 30 7.54 -3.33 -7.51
N THR A 31 6.80 -4.00 -8.39
CA THR A 31 5.80 -3.36 -9.26
C THR A 31 4.45 -4.00 -9.04
N ALA A 32 3.38 -3.21 -8.98
CA ALA A 32 2.02 -3.71 -8.85
C ALA A 32 1.00 -2.80 -9.53
N SER A 33 -0.13 -3.36 -9.93
CA SER A 33 -1.29 -2.61 -10.43
C SER A 33 -2.20 -2.22 -9.26
N ILE A 34 -2.69 -0.99 -9.25
CA ILE A 34 -3.61 -0.45 -8.26
C ILE A 34 -5.03 -0.62 -8.77
N TYR A 35 -5.90 -1.22 -7.96
CA TYR A 35 -7.30 -1.46 -8.28
C TYR A 35 -8.22 -0.78 -7.28
N ARG A 36 -9.33 -0.21 -7.76
CA ARG A 36 -10.43 0.35 -6.98
C ARG A 36 -11.74 -0.29 -7.41
N GLY A 37 -12.38 -1.08 -6.54
CA GLY A 37 -13.67 -1.71 -6.85
C GLY A 37 -13.63 -2.61 -8.11
N GLY A 38 -12.52 -3.31 -8.34
CA GLY A 38 -12.33 -4.19 -9.49
C GLY A 38 -11.79 -3.52 -10.76
N LEU A 39 -11.79 -2.18 -10.83
CA LEU A 39 -11.20 -1.43 -11.94
C LEU A 39 -9.74 -1.10 -11.65
N ARG A 40 -8.86 -1.26 -12.63
CA ARG A 40 -7.49 -0.74 -12.55
C ARG A 40 -7.55 0.78 -12.65
N VAL A 41 -6.84 1.46 -11.76
CA VAL A 41 -6.79 2.93 -11.68
C VAL A 41 -5.35 3.45 -11.77
N GLY A 42 -4.36 2.56 -11.84
CA GLY A 42 -2.97 2.93 -11.92
C GLY A 42 -2.03 1.77 -11.62
N TRP A 43 -0.78 2.12 -11.35
CA TRP A 43 0.27 1.20 -10.95
C TRP A 43 1.29 1.90 -10.04
N VAL A 44 2.04 1.08 -9.32
CA VAL A 44 3.11 1.51 -8.43
C VAL A 44 4.40 0.78 -8.74
N GLN A 45 5.52 1.48 -8.60
CA GLN A 45 6.86 0.90 -8.60
C GLN A 45 7.65 1.39 -7.39
N ILE A 46 8.20 0.44 -6.64
CA ILE A 46 9.23 0.68 -5.62
C ILE A 46 10.55 0.15 -6.18
N PRO A 47 11.55 1.00 -6.40
CA PRO A 47 12.84 0.56 -6.90
C PRO A 47 13.57 -0.30 -5.86
N ALA A 48 14.46 -1.17 -6.35
CA ALA A 48 15.15 -2.16 -5.53
C ALA A 48 16.20 -1.56 -4.57
N ASP A 49 16.68 -0.35 -4.88
CA ASP A 49 17.57 0.47 -4.06
C ASP A 49 16.87 1.10 -2.84
N GLY A 50 15.57 0.83 -2.66
CA GLY A 50 14.79 1.39 -1.56
C GLY A 50 14.45 2.87 -1.76
N GLY A 51 14.58 3.42 -2.96
CA GLY A 51 14.21 4.78 -3.32
C GLY A 51 12.71 5.09 -3.17
N ALA A 52 12.32 6.21 -3.77
CA ALA A 52 10.96 6.73 -3.72
C ALA A 52 9.97 5.80 -4.45
N ALA A 53 8.79 5.58 -3.86
CA ALA A 53 7.71 4.87 -4.54
C ALA A 53 7.09 5.76 -5.62
N LEU A 54 7.05 5.26 -6.86
CA LEU A 54 6.49 5.94 -8.02
C LEU A 54 5.05 5.45 -8.24
N PHE A 55 4.10 6.36 -8.14
CA PHE A 55 2.68 6.10 -8.39
C PHE A 55 2.26 6.77 -9.69
N THR A 56 1.66 5.99 -10.59
CA THR A 56 1.12 6.48 -11.85
C THR A 56 -0.35 6.10 -11.92
N PHE A 57 -1.21 7.07 -12.19
CA PHE A 57 -2.65 6.87 -12.28
C PHE A 57 -3.10 6.90 -13.74
N ASP A 58 -4.13 6.12 -14.06
CA ASP A 58 -4.69 6.06 -15.41
C ASP A 58 -5.52 7.32 -15.74
N SER A 59 -5.93 8.08 -14.72
CA SER A 59 -6.64 9.35 -14.82
C SER A 59 -6.21 10.29 -13.69
N ASP A 60 -6.18 11.60 -13.97
CA ASP A 60 -5.83 12.63 -12.99
C ASP A 60 -6.78 12.63 -11.78
N GLY A 61 -8.05 12.28 -11.99
CA GLY A 61 -9.07 12.22 -10.95
C GLY A 61 -8.91 11.08 -9.94
N ASP A 62 -8.02 10.12 -10.19
CA ASP A 62 -7.84 8.96 -9.31
C ASP A 62 -6.78 9.17 -8.23
N ARG A 63 -5.90 10.17 -8.40
CA ARG A 63 -4.79 10.42 -7.48
C ARG A 63 -5.25 10.92 -6.11
N ALA A 64 -5.99 12.03 -6.06
CA ALA A 64 -6.40 12.64 -4.79
C ALA A 64 -7.26 11.68 -3.94
N PRO A 65 -8.28 10.99 -4.48
CA PRO A 65 -9.05 10.01 -3.71
C PRO A 65 -8.24 8.81 -3.22
N PHE A 66 -7.15 8.46 -3.91
CA PHE A 66 -6.23 7.40 -3.46
C PHE A 66 -5.34 7.88 -2.31
N GLU A 67 -4.78 9.08 -2.42
CA GLU A 67 -3.95 9.67 -1.36
C GLU A 67 -4.75 9.86 -0.07
N GLU A 68 -6.00 10.36 -0.15
CA GLU A 68 -6.93 10.45 0.98
C GLU A 68 -7.24 9.08 1.62
N TYR A 69 -7.41 8.05 0.77
CA TYR A 69 -7.62 6.69 1.27
C TYR A 69 -6.39 6.18 2.05
N VAL A 70 -5.17 6.43 1.55
CA VAL A 70 -3.95 5.97 2.23
C VAL A 70 -3.72 6.72 3.54
N GLU A 71 -4.06 8.00 3.60
CA GLU A 71 -4.07 8.78 4.85
C GLU A 71 -5.00 8.13 5.88
N HIS A 72 -6.26 7.85 5.51
CA HIS A 72 -7.21 7.19 6.41
C HIS A 72 -6.80 5.76 6.79
N TRP A 73 -6.24 5.01 5.83
CA TRP A 73 -5.70 3.68 6.08
C TRP A 73 -4.56 3.73 7.10
N TRP A 74 -3.66 4.71 7.00
CA TRP A 74 -2.54 4.85 7.93
C TRP A 74 -3.03 5.07 9.36
N ASP A 75 -3.96 6.00 9.55
CA ASP A 75 -4.50 6.34 10.88
C ASP A 75 -5.09 5.11 11.59
N THR A 76 -5.72 4.22 10.82
CA THR A 76 -6.40 3.02 11.31
C THR A 76 -5.51 1.76 11.39
N SER A 77 -4.46 1.68 10.57
CA SER A 77 -3.69 0.43 10.36
C SER A 77 -2.25 0.50 10.88
N GLN A 78 -1.80 1.67 11.38
CA GLN A 78 -0.43 1.89 11.88
C GLN A 78 0.01 0.94 13.00
N THR A 79 -0.90 0.26 13.70
CA THR A 79 -0.58 -0.73 14.75
C THR A 79 -0.38 -2.14 14.21
N GLN A 80 -0.87 -2.45 13.01
CA GLN A 80 -0.90 -3.81 12.44
C GLN A 80 0.21 -4.06 11.40
N VAL A 81 0.83 -3.00 10.89
CA VAL A 81 2.00 -3.13 10.01
C VAL A 81 3.15 -3.67 10.87
N SER A 82 3.53 -4.94 10.69
CA SER A 82 4.80 -5.46 11.24
C SER A 82 5.93 -4.76 10.50
N PHE A 83 6.49 -3.73 11.14
CA PHE A 83 7.53 -2.89 10.58
C PHE A 83 8.87 -3.62 10.65
N GLU A 84 9.38 -4.13 9.53
CA GLU A 84 10.84 -4.10 9.34
C GLU A 84 11.16 -2.73 8.73
N LEU A 85 11.44 -1.74 9.57
CA LEU A 85 12.01 -0.45 9.16
C LEU A 85 12.51 0.28 10.41
N THR A 86 13.72 -0.08 10.84
CA THR A 86 14.44 0.43 12.02
C THR A 86 14.39 1.97 12.13
N ALA A 87 14.35 2.69 10.99
CA ALA A 87 14.24 4.15 10.94
C ALA A 87 12.88 4.71 11.41
N VAL A 88 11.80 3.94 11.31
CA VAL A 88 10.47 4.36 11.77
C VAL A 88 10.12 3.86 13.16
N GLU A 89 10.77 2.81 13.66
CA GLU A 89 10.71 2.48 15.10
C GLU A 89 11.32 3.61 15.94
N PHE A 90 12.46 4.16 15.52
CA PHE A 90 13.05 5.37 16.12
C PHE A 90 12.11 6.59 16.00
N ALA A 91 11.42 6.73 14.86
CA ALA A 91 10.52 7.85 14.64
C ALA A 91 9.19 7.73 15.41
N ARG A 92 8.62 6.52 15.56
CA ARG A 92 7.41 6.27 16.37
C ARG A 92 7.64 6.45 17.86
N ALA A 93 8.87 6.24 18.33
CA ALA A 93 9.27 6.57 19.69
C ALA A 93 9.35 8.09 19.94
N THR A 94 9.25 8.92 18.88
CA THR A 94 9.20 10.38 18.99
C THR A 94 7.75 10.86 19.12
N PRO A 95 7.36 11.46 20.25
CA PRO A 95 6.02 12.03 20.41
C PRO A 95 5.72 13.05 19.31
N GLY A 96 4.56 12.93 18.66
CA GLY A 96 4.12 13.84 17.58
C GLY A 96 4.71 13.54 16.19
N PHE A 97 5.46 12.44 16.02
CA PHE A 97 5.91 12.04 14.69
C PHE A 97 4.74 11.52 13.84
N THR A 98 4.40 12.27 12.79
CA THR A 98 3.52 11.80 11.71
C THR A 98 4.35 11.67 10.43
N PRO A 99 4.42 10.47 9.82
CA PRO A 99 5.14 10.32 8.56
C PRO A 99 4.50 11.19 7.47
N ARG A 100 5.32 11.70 6.55
CA ARG A 100 4.82 12.38 5.35
C ARG A 100 4.04 11.39 4.47
N LEU A 101 3.10 11.89 3.67
CA LEU A 101 2.29 11.10 2.73
C LEU A 101 3.12 10.10 1.91
N HIS A 102 4.27 10.52 1.38
CA HIS A 102 5.15 9.64 0.60
C HIS A 102 5.59 8.37 1.38
N ALA A 103 5.87 8.51 2.67
CA ALA A 103 6.23 7.37 3.51
C ALA A 103 5.00 6.48 3.76
N LYS A 104 3.82 7.06 4.05
CA LYS A 104 2.56 6.31 4.21
C LYS A 104 2.21 5.49 2.97
N LEU A 105 2.35 6.09 1.79
CA LEU A 105 2.18 5.44 0.49
C LEU A 105 3.11 4.22 0.33
N LYS A 106 4.39 4.37 0.66
CA LYS A 106 5.35 3.27 0.62
C LYS A 106 4.99 2.16 1.62
N TYR A 107 4.57 2.52 2.84
CA TYR A 107 4.11 1.56 3.84
C TYR A 107 2.90 0.75 3.38
N TRP A 108 1.92 1.41 2.79
CA TRP A 108 0.73 0.75 2.26
C TRP A 108 1.09 -0.34 1.24
N VAL A 109 2.00 -0.04 0.31
CA VAL A 109 2.48 -1.02 -0.66
C VAL A 109 3.19 -2.20 0.03
N THR A 110 4.14 -1.91 0.92
CA THR A 110 4.91 -2.96 1.62
C THR A 110 4.01 -3.86 2.45
N ALA A 111 3.02 -3.32 3.15
CA ALA A 111 2.05 -4.08 3.93
C ALA A 111 1.25 -5.05 3.06
N LEU A 112 0.72 -4.57 1.93
CA LEU A 112 -0.05 -5.41 1.00
C LEU A 112 0.79 -6.47 0.31
N VAL A 113 2.04 -6.14 -0.05
CA VAL A 113 3.00 -7.10 -0.62
C VAL A 113 3.37 -8.17 0.42
N GLY A 114 3.60 -7.77 1.66
CA GLY A 114 3.87 -8.66 2.79
C GLY A 114 2.73 -9.66 2.99
N ALA A 115 1.49 -9.17 3.11
CA ALA A 115 0.30 -10.00 3.23
C ALA A 115 0.14 -10.98 2.05
N ALA A 116 0.29 -10.50 0.81
CA ALA A 116 0.22 -11.36 -0.38
C ALA A 116 1.31 -12.44 -0.42
N THR A 117 2.49 -12.16 0.16
CA THR A 117 3.59 -13.12 0.24
C THR A 117 3.35 -14.16 1.33
N GLN A 118 2.80 -13.77 2.48
CA GLN A 118 2.44 -14.71 3.55
C GLN A 118 1.38 -15.71 3.08
N VAL A 119 0.33 -15.27 2.39
CA VAL A 119 -0.71 -16.15 1.83
C VAL A 119 -0.11 -17.24 0.92
N ARG A 120 0.90 -16.91 0.12
CA ARG A 120 1.60 -17.89 -0.74
C ARG A 120 2.43 -18.90 0.04
N LYS A 121 3.01 -18.52 1.19
CA LYS A 121 3.80 -19.44 2.03
C LYS A 121 2.93 -20.47 2.76
N PHE A 122 1.67 -20.14 3.04
CA PHE A 122 0.75 -21.02 3.78
C PHE A 122 -0.25 -21.77 2.88
N SER A 123 -0.18 -21.59 1.56
CA SER A 123 -0.93 -22.42 0.63
C SER A 123 -0.23 -23.77 0.48
N PRO A 124 -0.86 -24.91 0.81
CA PRO A 124 -0.27 -26.22 0.55
C PRO A 124 -0.07 -26.38 -0.95
N ALA A 125 1.05 -27.00 -1.35
CA ALA A 125 1.30 -27.35 -2.74
C ALA A 125 0.17 -28.24 -3.28
N PRO A 126 -0.23 -28.10 -4.56
CA PRO A 126 -1.23 -28.96 -5.18
C PRO A 126 -0.77 -30.43 -5.24
#